data_AF-A0A1B8CSB8-F1
#
_entry.id   AF-A0A1B8CSB8-F1
#
_cell.length_a   1.000
_cell.length_b   1.000
_cell.length_c   1.000
_cell.angle_alpha   90.00
_cell.angle_beta   90.00
_cell.angle_gamma   90.00
#
_symmetry.space_group_name_H-M   'P 1'
#
loop_
_entity.id
_entity.type
_entity.pdbx_description
1 polymer ?
#
loop_
_entity_poly.entity_id
_entity_poly.type
_entity_poly.pdbx_seq_one_letter_code
_entity_poly.pdbx_strand_id
1 'polypeptide(L)'
;MKPSLSLPIFLLPILPSVSAWGSLGHMTVAYLAEHLVAPRTAVYMQGILSNPSSPGYLGSIATWADSYRYTKDGRYSAHLHYIDADDSPPWKCGLDIERDCADEFCIVSAIGNYTSRLMDADLDPYQRAIAAK
;
A
#
# COMPACT_ATOMS: atom_id res chain seq x y z
N MET A 1 11.15 55.09 11.90
CA MET A 1 10.30 54.62 10.77
C MET A 1 10.75 53.19 10.46
N LYS A 2 9.91 52.18 10.72
CA LYS A 2 10.24 50.76 10.50
C LYS A 2 9.87 50.41 9.05
N PRO A 3 10.78 49.88 8.21
CA PRO A 3 10.41 49.45 6.88
C PRO A 3 9.55 48.19 7.01
N SER A 4 8.31 48.28 6.55
CA SER A 4 7.45 47.13 6.35
C SER A 4 8.00 46.30 5.20
N LEU A 5 8.59 45.15 5.51
CA LEU A 5 9.05 44.19 4.51
C LEU A 5 7.81 43.43 3.99
N SER A 6 7.21 43.96 2.93
CA SER A 6 6.14 43.27 2.20
C SER A 6 6.75 42.08 1.46
N LEU A 7 6.64 40.88 2.04
CA LEU A 7 7.06 39.64 1.39
C LEU A 7 6.10 39.37 0.21
N PRO A 8 6.57 39.32 -1.05
CA PRO A 8 5.70 38.97 -2.15
C PRO A 8 5.37 37.47 -2.06
N ILE A 9 4.11 37.16 -1.74
CA ILE A 9 3.54 35.82 -1.84
C ILE A 9 3.33 35.53 -3.33
N PHE A 10 4.40 35.18 -4.07
CA PHE A 10 4.28 34.72 -5.45
C PHE A 10 5.38 33.71 -5.79
N LEU A 11 5.35 32.55 -5.13
CA LEU A 11 5.93 31.31 -5.64
C LEU A 11 5.20 30.15 -4.92
N LEU A 12 3.97 29.84 -5.35
CA LEU A 12 3.46 28.50 -5.13
C LEU A 12 4.26 27.59 -6.08
N PRO A 13 5.06 26.64 -5.59
CA PRO A 13 5.68 25.67 -6.48
C PRO A 13 4.57 24.90 -7.20
N ILE A 14 4.65 24.80 -8.52
CA ILE A 14 3.84 23.85 -9.30
C ILE A 14 4.37 22.47 -8.91
N LEU A 15 3.80 21.90 -7.85
CA LEU A 15 4.12 20.54 -7.45
C LEU A 15 3.59 19.58 -8.52
N PRO A 16 4.36 18.53 -8.89
CA PRO A 16 3.85 17.51 -9.79
C PRO A 16 2.62 16.85 -9.16
N SER A 17 1.50 16.89 -9.88
CA SER A 17 0.29 16.16 -9.51
C SER A 17 0.47 14.69 -9.89
N VAL A 18 0.46 13.81 -8.90
CA VAL A 18 0.43 12.36 -9.12
C VAL A 18 -0.99 11.85 -9.02
N SER A 19 -1.41 10.99 -9.96
CA SER A 19 -2.64 10.20 -9.80
C SER A 19 -2.28 8.92 -9.08
N ALA A 20 -2.58 8.88 -7.78
CA ALA A 20 -2.41 7.70 -6.95
C ALA A 20 -3.77 7.11 -6.58
N TRP A 21 -3.78 5.84 -6.15
CA TRP A 21 -4.99 5.22 -5.65
C TRP A 21 -5.37 5.78 -4.28
N GLY A 22 -6.65 6.07 -4.10
CA GLY A 22 -7.29 6.19 -2.80
C GLY A 22 -8.22 5.00 -2.55
N SER A 23 -9.20 5.15 -1.65
CA SER A 23 -10.12 4.06 -1.30
C SER A 23 -10.81 3.42 -2.51
N LEU A 24 -11.31 4.23 -3.45
CA LEU A 24 -11.96 3.74 -4.67
C LEU A 24 -11.02 2.83 -5.49
N GLY A 25 -9.74 3.21 -5.60
CA GLY A 25 -8.74 2.46 -6.34
C GLY A 25 -8.48 1.10 -5.75
N HIS A 26 -8.14 1.05 -4.47
CA HIS A 26 -7.90 -0.19 -3.73
C HIS A 26 -9.10 -1.13 -3.79
N MET A 27 -10.31 -0.61 -3.55
CA MET A 27 -11.53 -1.41 -3.62
C MET A 27 -11.77 -1.94 -5.03
N THR A 28 -11.57 -1.13 -6.07
CA THR A 28 -11.76 -1.55 -7.47
C THR A 28 -10.82 -2.69 -7.85
N VAL A 29 -9.54 -2.60 -7.50
CA VAL A 29 -8.56 -3.67 -7.73
C VAL A 29 -8.96 -4.95 -6.99
N ALA A 30 -9.40 -4.84 -5.74
CA ALA A 30 -9.83 -5.97 -4.93
C ALA A 30 -11.08 -6.65 -5.50
N TYR A 31 -12.11 -5.89 -5.91
CA TYR A 31 -13.29 -6.45 -6.57
C TYR A 31 -12.93 -7.14 -7.90
N LEU A 32 -12.01 -6.57 -8.69
CA LEU A 32 -11.53 -7.22 -9.91
C LEU A 32 -10.82 -8.54 -9.58
N ALA A 33 -10.00 -8.58 -8.53
CA ALA A 33 -9.33 -9.80 -8.09
C ALA A 33 -10.34 -10.90 -7.68
N GLU A 34 -11.41 -10.54 -6.96
CA GLU A 34 -12.47 -11.49 -6.59
C GLU A 34 -13.08 -12.20 -7.80
N HIS A 35 -13.18 -11.51 -8.94
CA HIS A 35 -13.72 -12.07 -10.19
C HIS A 35 -12.73 -12.94 -10.97
N LEU A 36 -11.42 -12.82 -10.70
CA LEU A 36 -10.37 -13.50 -11.46
C LEU A 36 -9.78 -14.71 -10.74
N VAL A 37 -9.94 -14.80 -9.42
CA VAL A 37 -9.40 -15.92 -8.63
C VAL A 37 -10.17 -17.22 -8.84
N ALA A 38 -9.47 -18.35 -8.74
CA ALA A 38 -10.10 -19.66 -8.75
C ALA A 38 -11.07 -19.83 -7.56
N PRO A 39 -12.15 -20.64 -7.67
CA PRO A 39 -13.10 -20.85 -6.58
C PRO A 39 -12.46 -21.31 -5.26
N ARG A 40 -11.43 -22.16 -5.34
CA ARG A 40 -10.67 -22.61 -4.16
C ARG A 40 -9.95 -21.47 -3.44
N THR A 41 -9.44 -20.49 -4.20
CA THR A 41 -8.73 -19.32 -3.66
C THR A 41 -9.73 -18.39 -2.97
N ALA A 42 -10.92 -18.21 -3.55
CA ALA A 42 -11.98 -17.42 -2.91
C ALA A 42 -12.40 -18.02 -1.55
N VAL A 43 -12.65 -19.34 -1.49
CA VAL A 43 -12.99 -20.03 -0.23
C VAL A 43 -11.87 -19.88 0.81
N TYR A 44 -10.62 -20.07 0.38
CA TYR A 44 -9.46 -19.94 1.27
C TYR A 44 -9.33 -18.53 1.85
N MET A 45 -9.42 -17.49 1.01
CA MET A 45 -9.29 -16.10 1.44
C MET A 45 -10.45 -15.66 2.34
N GLN A 46 -11.69 -16.08 2.04
CA GLN A 46 -12.85 -15.82 2.91
C GLN A 46 -12.66 -16.46 4.30
N GLY A 47 -12.11 -17.68 4.35
CA GLY A 47 -11.78 -18.36 5.59
C GLY A 47 -10.73 -17.62 6.43
N ILE A 48 -9.59 -17.26 5.82
CA ILE A 48 -8.51 -16.56 6.52
C ILE A 48 -8.96 -15.18 7.01
N LEU A 49 -9.67 -14.43 6.17
CA LEU A 49 -10.13 -13.08 6.52
C LEU A 49 -11.30 -13.09 7.51
N SER A 50 -11.88 -14.27 7.81
CA SER A 50 -13.15 -14.40 8.56
C SER A 50 -14.24 -13.47 8.00
N ASN A 51 -14.21 -13.26 6.69
CA ASN A 51 -15.06 -12.31 5.97
C ASN A 51 -15.85 -13.06 4.90
N PRO A 52 -17.02 -13.63 5.23
CA PRO A 52 -17.83 -14.40 4.30
C PRO A 52 -18.64 -13.53 3.34
N SER A 53 -18.44 -12.19 3.32
CA SER A 53 -19.16 -11.28 2.44
C SER A 53 -18.84 -11.57 0.98
N SER A 54 -19.62 -12.44 0.35
CA SER A 54 -19.54 -12.72 -1.08
C SER A 54 -20.77 -12.14 -1.77
N PRO A 55 -20.62 -11.17 -2.69
CA PRO A 55 -19.37 -10.51 -3.12
C PRO A 55 -18.83 -9.45 -2.13
N GLY A 56 -17.54 -9.12 -2.22
CA GLY A 56 -16.91 -8.00 -1.51
C GLY A 56 -15.91 -8.37 -0.39
N TYR A 57 -15.52 -9.63 -0.25
CA TYR A 57 -14.68 -10.09 0.85
C TYR A 57 -13.25 -9.53 0.82
N LEU A 58 -12.71 -9.21 -0.36
CA LEU A 58 -11.46 -8.46 -0.54
C LEU A 58 -11.75 -6.96 -0.61
N GLY A 59 -12.82 -6.57 -1.33
CA GLY A 59 -13.20 -5.17 -1.52
C GLY A 59 -13.36 -4.41 -0.19
N SER A 60 -13.98 -5.03 0.81
CA SER A 60 -14.23 -4.39 2.11
C SER A 60 -13.00 -4.23 3.00
N ILE A 61 -11.89 -4.94 2.71
CA ILE A 61 -10.65 -4.88 3.50
C ILE A 61 -9.51 -4.15 2.78
N ALA A 62 -9.67 -3.82 1.49
CA ALA A 62 -8.60 -3.32 0.63
C ALA A 62 -7.98 -1.98 1.08
N THR A 63 -8.64 -1.23 1.97
CA THR A 63 -8.17 0.05 2.51
C THR A 63 -7.64 -0.05 3.94
N TRP A 64 -7.59 -1.26 4.50
CA TRP A 64 -7.20 -1.49 5.89
C TRP A 64 -5.78 -0.98 6.17
N ALA A 65 -4.81 -1.32 5.31
CA ALA A 65 -3.40 -0.92 5.49
C ALA A 65 -3.24 0.61 5.53
N ASP A 66 -3.97 1.32 4.67
CA ASP A 66 -3.97 2.78 4.58
C ASP A 66 -4.52 3.46 5.83
N SER A 67 -5.44 2.80 6.53
CA SER A 67 -5.93 3.25 7.83
C SER A 67 -4.97 2.85 8.96
N TYR A 68 -4.41 1.63 8.89
CA TYR A 68 -3.53 1.06 9.90
C TYR A 68 -2.24 1.87 10.07
N ARG A 69 -1.64 2.36 8.98
CA ARG A 69 -0.41 3.18 9.02
C ARG A 69 -0.53 4.47 9.84
N TYR A 70 -1.74 4.94 10.12
CA TYR A 70 -1.98 6.12 10.96
C TYR A 70 -2.21 5.80 12.44
N THR A 71 -2.29 4.52 12.80
CA THR A 71 -2.36 4.08 14.20
C THR A 71 -0.97 4.12 14.86
N LYS A 72 -0.93 4.07 16.18
CA LYS A 72 0.35 3.98 16.92
C LYS A 72 1.11 2.70 16.54
N ASP A 73 0.40 1.58 16.44
CA ASP A 73 1.01 0.26 16.22
C ASP A 73 1.36 0.04 14.75
N GLY A 74 0.63 0.66 13.82
CA GLY A 74 0.87 0.51 12.38
C GLY A 74 1.78 1.57 11.76
N ARG A 75 2.25 2.57 12.52
CA ARG A 75 3.08 3.66 11.98
C ARG A 75 4.31 3.17 11.21
N TYR A 76 4.89 2.04 11.63
CA TYR A 76 6.01 1.43 10.93
C TYR A 76 5.66 1.08 9.47
N SER A 77 4.42 0.70 9.17
CA SER A 77 4.03 0.22 7.85
C SER A 77 3.93 1.31 6.78
N ALA A 78 4.05 2.59 7.14
CA ALA A 78 3.85 3.70 6.18
C ALA A 78 4.76 3.60 4.95
N HIS A 79 6.05 3.26 5.14
CA HIS A 79 7.03 3.12 4.08
C HIS A 79 6.80 1.87 3.20
N LEU A 80 6.00 0.91 3.68
CA LEU A 80 5.69 -0.30 2.92
C LEU A 80 4.71 -0.04 1.77
N HIS A 81 4.18 1.18 1.62
CA HIS A 81 3.22 1.53 0.57
C HIS A 81 3.89 2.01 -0.73
N TYR A 82 5.21 2.20 -0.73
CA TYR A 82 5.93 2.78 -1.86
C TYR A 82 7.38 2.29 -1.90
N ILE A 83 8.04 2.65 -2.99
CA ILE A 83 9.50 2.59 -3.16
C ILE A 83 9.88 3.90 -3.84
N ASP A 84 10.81 4.64 -3.24
CA ASP A 84 11.22 5.95 -3.71
C ASP A 84 12.40 5.76 -4.68
N ALA A 85 12.08 5.62 -5.97
CA ALA A 85 13.07 5.41 -7.01
C ALA A 85 14.02 6.62 -7.14
N ASP A 86 15.33 6.40 -7.00
CA ASP A 86 16.35 7.43 -7.19
C ASP A 86 16.69 7.59 -8.69
N ASP A 87 15.73 8.12 -9.46
CA ASP A 87 15.85 8.34 -10.90
C ASP A 87 15.75 9.83 -11.29
N SER A 88 15.50 10.14 -12.57
CA SER A 88 15.53 11.52 -13.07
C SER A 88 14.40 11.79 -14.06
N PRO A 89 13.14 11.73 -13.62
CA PRO A 89 11.99 12.02 -14.47
C PRO A 89 11.96 13.50 -14.89
N PRO A 90 11.43 13.83 -16.09
CA PRO A 90 10.88 12.90 -17.08
C PRO A 90 11.94 12.26 -18.01
N TRP A 91 13.23 12.50 -17.79
CA TRP A 91 14.30 12.15 -18.72
C TRP A 91 14.73 10.69 -18.65
N LYS A 92 14.75 10.12 -17.44
CA LYS A 92 15.08 8.71 -17.21
C LYS A 92 14.29 8.22 -16.01
N CYS A 93 13.44 7.22 -16.24
CA CYS A 93 12.78 6.48 -15.18
C CYS A 93 13.46 5.13 -15.00
N GLY A 94 13.67 4.70 -13.76
CA GLY A 94 14.31 3.42 -13.48
C GLY A 94 14.22 3.06 -12.01
N LEU A 95 13.95 1.78 -11.76
CA LEU A 95 13.90 1.21 -10.42
C LEU A 95 15.05 0.23 -10.25
N ASP A 96 15.83 0.40 -9.19
CA ASP A 96 16.86 -0.52 -8.73
C ASP A 96 16.53 -0.88 -7.28
N ILE A 97 16.17 -2.14 -7.03
CA ILE A 97 15.67 -2.55 -5.70
C ILE A 97 16.75 -2.41 -4.62
N GLU A 98 18.02 -2.70 -4.95
CA GLU A 98 19.12 -2.62 -3.98
C GLU A 98 19.40 -1.17 -3.58
N ARG A 99 19.30 -0.25 -4.55
CA ARG A 99 19.48 1.19 -4.31
C ARG A 99 18.25 1.85 -3.67
N ASP A 100 17.05 1.51 -4.14
CA ASP A 100 15.82 2.26 -3.87
C ASP A 100 15.02 1.70 -2.67
N CYS A 101 15.24 0.45 -2.28
CA CYS A 101 14.60 -0.17 -1.11
C CYS A 101 15.48 -0.04 0.14
N ALA A 102 15.54 1.17 0.71
CA ALA A 102 16.32 1.44 1.92
C ALA A 102 16.01 0.44 3.05
N ASP A 103 17.06 -0.11 3.67
CA ASP A 103 16.99 -1.09 4.77
C ASP A 103 16.08 -2.31 4.53
N GLU A 104 15.90 -2.69 3.25
CA GLU A 104 14.93 -3.73 2.84
C GLU A 104 13.50 -3.43 3.32
N PHE A 105 13.13 -2.15 3.45
CA PHE A 105 11.88 -1.73 4.05
C PHE A 105 11.05 -0.85 3.09
N CYS A 106 10.48 -1.50 2.07
CA CYS A 106 9.68 -0.86 1.02
C CYS A 106 8.52 -1.78 0.56
N ILE A 107 7.73 -1.35 -0.42
CA ILE A 107 6.63 -2.17 -0.97
C ILE A 107 7.09 -3.51 -1.55
N VAL A 108 8.28 -3.58 -2.18
CA VAL A 108 8.78 -4.80 -2.81
C VAL A 108 9.10 -5.87 -1.76
N SER A 109 9.82 -5.49 -0.70
CA SER A 109 10.13 -6.41 0.40
C SER A 109 8.88 -6.77 1.21
N ALA A 110 7.93 -5.84 1.36
CA ALA A 110 6.63 -6.11 1.97
C ALA A 110 5.86 -7.20 1.23
N ILE A 111 5.78 -7.13 -0.10
CA ILE A 111 5.12 -8.15 -0.92
C ILE A 111 5.78 -9.52 -0.68
N GLY A 112 7.12 -9.61 -0.69
CA GLY A 112 7.83 -10.86 -0.42
C GLY A 112 7.58 -11.42 0.98
N ASN A 113 7.65 -10.57 2.01
CA ASN A 113 7.42 -10.93 3.40
C ASN A 113 5.98 -11.42 3.63
N TYR A 114 4.98 -10.62 3.27
CA TYR A 114 3.57 -10.97 3.52
C TYR A 114 3.10 -12.15 2.64
N THR A 115 3.65 -12.32 1.44
CA THR A 115 3.43 -13.56 0.66
C THR A 115 3.95 -14.78 1.42
N SER A 116 5.18 -14.71 1.93
CA SER A 116 5.78 -15.83 2.68
C SER A 116 4.98 -16.15 3.95
N ARG A 117 4.55 -15.12 4.68
CA ARG A 117 3.70 -15.26 5.89
C ARG A 117 2.33 -15.85 5.57
N LEU A 118 1.69 -15.47 4.47
CA LEU A 118 0.39 -16.02 4.07
C LEU A 118 0.49 -17.52 3.74
N MET A 119 1.61 -17.92 3.14
CA MET A 119 1.91 -19.30 2.74
C MET A 119 2.38 -20.19 3.89
N ASP A 120 2.85 -19.61 5.00
CA ASP A 120 3.24 -20.34 6.20
C ASP A 120 2.02 -20.91 6.93
N ALA A 121 1.87 -22.23 6.92
CA ALA A 121 0.74 -22.92 7.53
C ALA A 121 0.83 -22.98 9.06
N ASP A 122 2.03 -22.85 9.63
CA ASP A 122 2.29 -22.90 11.07
C ASP A 122 2.12 -21.52 11.73
N LEU A 123 2.07 -20.46 10.92
CA LEU A 123 1.84 -19.11 11.40
C LEU A 123 0.40 -18.95 11.92
N ASP A 124 0.27 -18.22 13.02
CA ASP A 124 -1.01 -17.90 13.64
C ASP A 124 -2.03 -17.35 12.61
N PRO A 125 -3.29 -17.86 12.60
CA PRO A 125 -4.29 -17.46 11.62
C PRO A 125 -4.54 -15.95 11.56
N TYR A 126 -4.46 -15.24 12.69
CA TYR A 126 -4.63 -13.79 12.71
C TYR A 126 -3.46 -13.09 12.00
N GLN A 127 -2.22 -13.57 12.18
CA GLN A 127 -1.06 -13.04 11.45
C GLN A 127 -1.14 -13.29 9.94
N ARG A 128 -1.68 -14.44 9.52
CA ARG A 128 -1.94 -14.73 8.10
C ARG A 128 -3.05 -13.86 7.53
N ALA A 129 -4.07 -13.56 8.33
CA ALA A 129 -5.12 -12.61 7.95
C ALA A 129 -4.59 -11.18 7.82
N ILE A 130 -3.62 -10.76 8.65
CA ILE A 130 -2.92 -9.49 8.46
C ILE A 130 -2.12 -9.50 7.16
N ALA A 131 -1.39 -10.59 6.87
CA ALA A 131 -0.62 -10.71 5.63
C ALA A 131 -1.48 -10.71 4.35
N ALA A 132 -2.75 -11.10 4.46
CA ALA A 132 -3.73 -11.09 3.38
C ALA A 132 -4.42 -9.73 3.14
N LYS A 133 -4.24 -8.74 4.03
CA LYS A 133 -4.88 -7.42 3.96
C LYS A 133 -3.92 -6.35 3.48
#